data_AF-A0A109GF16-F1
#
_entry.id   AF-A0A109GF16-F1
#
_cell.length_a   1.000
_cell.length_b   1.000
_cell.length_c   1.000
_cell.angle_alpha   90.00
_cell.angle_beta   90.00
_cell.angle_gamma   90.00
#
_symmetry.space_group_name_H-M   'P 1'
#
loop_
_entity.id
_entity.type
_entity.pdbx_description
1 polymer ?
#
loop_
_entity_poly.entity_id
_entity_poly.type
_entity_poly.pdbx_seq_one_letter_code
_entity_poly.pdbx_strand_id
1 'polypeptide(L)'
;MKKQRFLKKLLRKSFYIELDDSLHYPSVKTICSAVETYAIQSKEKLRFESKTKPITFYLEDTLYSADVRMARGGYYIFCREV
;
A
#
# COMPACT_ATOMS: atom_id res chain seq x y z
N MET A 1 8.50 25.22 25.87
CA MET A 1 8.60 23.79 26.24
C MET A 1 8.14 22.93 25.07
N LYS A 2 9.03 22.09 24.54
CA LYS A 2 8.75 21.12 23.47
C LYS A 2 7.80 20.04 24.00
N LYS A 3 6.59 19.93 23.42
CA LYS A 3 5.86 18.66 23.37
C LYS A 3 5.82 18.23 21.91
N GLN A 4 6.99 17.91 21.38
CA GLN A 4 7.10 17.14 20.15
C GLN A 4 6.60 15.75 20.52
N ARG A 5 5.29 15.52 20.35
CA ARG A 5 4.66 14.21 20.40
C ARG A 5 5.26 13.43 19.23
N PHE A 6 6.45 12.89 19.41
CA PHE A 6 6.87 11.71 18.70
C PHE A 6 6.01 10.56 19.24
N LEU A 7 4.73 10.57 18.85
CA LEU A 7 4.02 9.31 18.67
C LEU A 7 4.93 8.58 17.69
N LYS A 8 5.69 7.59 18.17
CA LYS A 8 6.33 6.60 17.30
C LYS A 8 5.19 6.06 16.46
N LYS A 9 4.98 6.62 15.27
CA LYS A 9 4.13 6.05 14.23
C LYS A 9 4.64 4.62 14.17
N LEU A 10 3.82 3.62 14.53
CA LEU A 10 4.24 2.23 14.40
C LEU A 10 4.73 2.11 12.96
N LEU A 11 6.04 1.94 12.78
CA LEU A 11 6.68 1.86 11.47
C LEU A 11 6.14 0.59 10.84
N ARG A 12 5.07 0.74 10.04
CA ARG A 12 4.36 -0.35 9.42
C ARG A 12 5.24 -0.88 8.30
N LYS A 13 6.20 -1.75 8.65
CA LYS A 13 7.16 -2.32 7.69
C LYS A 13 6.48 -3.01 6.50
N SER A 14 5.28 -3.53 6.69
CA SER A 14 4.45 -4.09 5.63
C SER A 14 2.98 -4.16 6.00
N PHE A 15 2.12 -4.27 4.99
CA PHE A 15 0.68 -4.49 5.12
C PHE A 15 0.14 -5.19 3.87
N TYR A 16 -1.12 -5.62 3.92
CA TYR A 16 -1.81 -6.24 2.80
C TYR A 16 -3.09 -5.46 2.45
N ILE A 17 -3.47 -5.50 1.18
CA ILE A 17 -4.73 -4.97 0.66
C ILE A 17 -5.48 -6.13 0.00
N GLU A 18 -6.68 -6.38 0.49
CA GLU A 18 -7.61 -7.35 -0.10
C GLU A 18 -8.18 -6.79 -1.41
N LEU A 19 -8.42 -7.67 -2.37
CA LEU A 19 -9.00 -7.31 -3.67
C LEU A 19 -10.44 -7.79 -3.74
N ASP A 20 -11.33 -6.92 -4.24
CA ASP A 20 -12.74 -7.26 -4.45
C ASP A 20 -12.88 -8.44 -5.44
N ASP A 21 -12.13 -8.40 -6.55
CA ASP A 21 -11.90 -9.56 -7.42
C ASP A 21 -10.52 -10.15 -7.14
N SER A 22 -10.50 -11.15 -6.27
CA SER A 22 -9.28 -11.88 -5.91
C SER A 22 -9.05 -13.12 -6.77
N LEU A 23 -9.97 -13.54 -7.63
CA LEU A 23 -9.84 -14.79 -8.40
C LEU A 23 -8.94 -14.62 -9.63
N HIS A 24 -8.74 -13.38 -10.09
CA HIS A 24 -7.92 -13.07 -11.25
C HIS A 24 -6.68 -12.26 -10.85
N TYR A 25 -5.60 -12.43 -11.62
CA TYR A 25 -4.40 -11.63 -11.41
C TYR A 25 -4.73 -10.14 -11.68
N PRO A 26 -4.51 -9.23 -10.73
CA PRO A 26 -4.93 -7.84 -10.86
C PRO A 26 -4.11 -7.08 -11.92
N SER A 27 -4.79 -6.22 -12.67
CA SER A 27 -4.13 -5.28 -13.56
C SER A 27 -3.36 -4.21 -12.76
N VAL A 28 -2.42 -3.53 -13.41
CA VAL A 28 -1.73 -2.35 -12.82
C VAL A 28 -2.75 -1.29 -12.35
N LYS A 29 -3.81 -1.07 -13.13
CA LYS A 29 -4.89 -0.15 -12.76
C LYS A 29 -5.59 -0.59 -11.47
N THR A 30 -5.91 -1.88 -11.36
CA THR A 30 -6.52 -2.47 -10.15
C THR A 30 -5.61 -2.28 -8.93
N ILE A 31 -4.31 -2.52 -9.07
CA ILE A 31 -3.34 -2.35 -7.98
C ILE A 31 -3.29 -0.88 -7.52
N CYS A 32 -3.16 0.06 -8.46
CA CYS A 32 -3.14 1.49 -8.13
C CYS A 32 -4.44 1.95 -7.45
N SER A 33 -5.61 1.53 -7.95
CA SER A 33 -6.89 1.88 -7.35
C SER A 33 -7.06 1.29 -5.95
N ALA A 34 -6.58 0.07 -5.69
CA ALA A 34 -6.61 -0.54 -4.36
C ALA A 34 -5.73 0.24 -3.37
N VAL A 35 -4.54 0.69 -3.80
CA VAL A 35 -3.66 1.56 -2.99
C VAL A 35 -4.31 2.93 -2.71
N GLU A 36 -4.97 3.53 -3.70
CA GLU A 36 -5.73 4.79 -3.54
C GLU A 36 -6.84 4.65 -2.50
N THR A 37 -7.67 3.60 -2.63
CA THR A 37 -8.74 3.29 -1.66
C THR A 37 -8.18 3.08 -0.25
N TYR A 38 -7.08 2.31 -0.14
CA TYR A 38 -6.42 2.07 1.14
C TYR A 38 -6.00 3.38 1.81
N ALA A 39 -5.35 4.28 1.07
CA ALA A 39 -4.88 5.56 1.61
C ALA A 39 -6.03 6.47 2.07
N ILE A 40 -7.14 6.49 1.32
CA ILE A 40 -8.36 7.21 1.71
C ILE A 40 -8.91 6.66 3.03
N GLN A 41 -8.99 5.33 3.16
CA GLN A 41 -9.50 4.65 4.36
C GLN A 41 -8.57 4.85 5.57
N SER A 42 -7.25 4.81 5.38
CA SER A 42 -6.27 5.02 6.44
C SER A 42 -6.04 6.50 6.79
N LYS A 43 -6.61 7.42 6.00
CA LYS A 43 -6.42 8.88 6.11
C LYS A 43 -4.95 9.28 5.96
N GLU A 44 -4.21 8.56 5.14
CA GLU A 44 -2.81 8.82 4.81
C GLU A 44 -2.71 9.52 3.45
N LYS A 45 -1.81 10.49 3.33
CA LYS A 45 -1.51 11.12 2.04
C LYS A 45 -0.78 10.14 1.13
N LEU A 46 -1.30 9.94 -0.08
CA LEU A 46 -0.71 9.06 -1.09
C LEU A 46 -0.02 9.88 -2.19
N ARG A 47 1.19 9.45 -2.57
CA ARG A 47 1.87 9.89 -3.79
C ARG A 47 2.53 8.70 -4.48
N PHE A 48 2.13 8.40 -5.71
CA PHE A 48 2.84 7.40 -6.49
C PHE A 48 4.20 7.93 -6.96
N GLU A 49 5.22 7.11 -6.77
CA GLU A 49 6.53 7.30 -7.39
C GLU A 49 6.59 6.56 -8.74
N SER A 50 6.03 5.35 -8.79
CA SER A 50 5.84 4.59 -10.02
C SER A 50 4.44 3.97 -10.06
N LYS A 51 3.73 4.21 -11.18
CA LYS A 51 2.47 3.53 -11.52
C LYS A 51 2.67 2.38 -12.51
N THR A 52 3.90 1.97 -12.78
CA THR A 52 4.26 0.80 -13.60
C THR A 52 5.08 -0.18 -12.77
N LYS A 53 5.25 -1.44 -13.19
CA LYS A 53 6.01 -2.42 -12.40
C LYS A 53 7.50 -2.03 -12.31
N PRO A 54 8.11 -1.97 -11.11
CA PRO A 54 7.51 -2.15 -9.79
C PRO A 54 6.66 -0.93 -9.37
N ILE A 55 5.45 -1.17 -8.88
CA ILE A 55 4.57 -0.10 -8.40
C ILE A 55 5.12 0.34 -7.04
N THR A 56 5.46 1.62 -6.94
CA THR A 56 6.01 2.23 -5.72
C THR A 56 5.27 3.51 -5.38
N PHE A 57 5.07 3.74 -4.09
CA PHE A 57 4.28 4.88 -3.62
C PHE A 57 4.68 5.28 -2.20
N TYR A 58 4.54 6.56 -1.92
CA TYR A 58 4.64 7.10 -0.58
C TYR A 58 3.28 7.08 0.10
N LEU A 59 3.23 6.61 1.35
CA LEU A 59 2.17 6.92 2.31
C LEU A 59 2.75 7.83 3.38
N GLU A 60 2.25 9.06 3.44
CA GLU A 60 2.93 10.19 4.09
C GLU A 60 4.38 10.30 3.59
N ASP A 61 5.36 10.00 4.45
CA ASP A 61 6.79 10.14 4.16
C ASP A 61 7.50 8.78 3.97
N THR A 62 6.77 7.66 4.01
CA THR A 62 7.33 6.31 3.89
C THR A 62 7.09 5.73 2.51
N LEU A 63 8.17 5.31 1.84
CA LEU A 63 8.13 4.64 0.53
C LEU A 63 7.79 3.16 0.68
N TYR A 64 6.83 2.69 -0.12
CA TYR A 64 6.42 1.30 -0.21
C TYR A 64 6.52 0.80 -1.64
N SER A 65 6.78 -0.50 -1.79
CA SER A 65 6.58 -1.24 -3.03
C SER A 65 5.37 -2.18 -2.90
N ALA A 66 4.57 -2.28 -3.96
CA ALA A 66 3.43 -3.19 -4.06
C ALA A 66 3.77 -4.41 -4.92
N ASP A 67 3.63 -5.59 -4.31
CA ASP A 67 3.70 -6.89 -4.97
C ASP A 67 2.34 -7.57 -4.96
N VAL A 68 2.04 -8.34 -6.00
CA VAL A 68 0.88 -9.24 -6.00
C VAL A 68 1.30 -10.58 -5.43
N ARG A 69 0.57 -11.07 -4.44
CA ARG A 69 0.77 -12.40 -3.84
C ARG A 69 -0.52 -13.20 -3.89
N MET A 70 -0.42 -14.51 -3.74
CA MET A 70 -1.56 -15.43 -3.74
C MET A 70 -1.60 -16.22 -2.43
N ALA A 71 -2.78 -16.38 -1.85
CA ALA A 71 -3.03 -17.27 -0.73
C ALA A 71 -4.45 -17.83 -0.81
N ARG A 72 -4.61 -19.12 -0.49
CA ARG A 72 -5.92 -19.81 -0.43
C ARG A 72 -6.79 -19.63 -1.70
N GLY A 73 -6.16 -19.55 -2.87
CA GLY A 73 -6.84 -19.41 -4.17
C GLY A 73 -7.21 -17.98 -4.57
N GLY A 74 -6.86 -16.97 -3.77
CA GLY A 74 -7.08 -15.57 -4.09
C GLY A 74 -5.79 -14.74 -4.13
N TYR A 75 -5.78 -13.70 -4.96
CA TYR A 75 -4.74 -12.69 -5.03
C TYR A 75 -5.00 -11.57 -4.02
N TYR A 76 -3.92 -11.04 -3.46
CA TYR A 76 -3.90 -9.84 -2.62
C TYR A 76 -2.65 -9.01 -2.93
N ILE A 77 -2.68 -7.73 -2.57
CA ILE A 77 -1.52 -6.86 -2.72
C ILE A 77 -0.75 -6.85 -1.40
N PHE A 78 0.52 -7.18 -1.45
CA PHE A 78 1.46 -7.05 -0.34
C PHE A 78 2.27 -5.78 -0.53
N CYS A 79 2.20 -4.87 0.44
CA CYS A 79 2.94 -3.62 0.42
C CYS A 79 4.05 -3.67 1.47
N ARG A 80 5.28 -3.40 1.07
CA ARG A 80 6.46 -3.44 1.95
C ARG A 80 7.25 -2.14 1.85
N GLU A 81 7.69 -1.64 2.99
CA GLU A 81 8.60 -0.50 3.08
C GLU A 81 9.92 -0.80 2.36
N VAL A 82 10.44 0.19 1.61
CA VAL A 82 11.68 0.11 0.81
C VAL A 82 12.84 0.75 1.56
#